data_AF-B9X7X1-F1
#
_entry.id   AF-B9X7X1-F1
#
_cell.length_a   1.000
_cell.length_b   1.000
_cell.length_c   1.000
_cell.angle_alpha   90.00
_cell.angle_beta   90.00
_cell.angle_gamma   90.00
#
_symmetry.space_group_name_H-M   'P 1'
#
loop_
_entity.id
_entity.type
_entity.pdbx_description
1 polymer ?
#
loop_
_entity_poly.entity_id
_entity_poly.type
_entity_poly.pdbx_seq_one_letter_code
_entity_poly.pdbx_strand_id
1 'polypeptide(L)'
;MKKLILIFALFLSQACNLNILHPIDTREDMKILYSEIAELRKNLNLNHLEIDDVLEKVAKEYAIKLGENKTLTHTLFGTTPMKRIHKYDESFNLTREILASGIELNRVVDAWLNSPSHKEALINKDTTKIGGYRLKTADNIDIFVVLFGKRRNEN
;
A
#
# COMPACT_ATOMS: atom_id res chain seq x y z
N MET A 1 -0.93 -6.50 -69.97
CA MET A 1 -0.47 -7.45 -68.91
C MET A 1 -0.19 -6.66 -67.65
N LYS A 2 -1.11 -6.67 -66.67
CA LYS A 2 -0.98 -5.92 -65.40
C LYS A 2 -0.22 -6.78 -64.39
N LYS A 3 0.94 -6.32 -63.91
CA LYS A 3 1.67 -6.95 -62.79
C LYS A 3 0.99 -6.53 -61.49
N LEU A 4 0.41 -7.50 -60.78
CA LEU A 4 -0.14 -7.33 -59.44
C LEU A 4 1.03 -7.49 -58.45
N ILE A 5 1.43 -6.40 -57.79
CA ILE A 5 2.41 -6.44 -56.70
C ILE A 5 1.62 -6.66 -55.41
N LEU A 6 1.73 -7.86 -54.83
CA LEU A 6 1.24 -8.13 -53.47
C LEU A 6 2.24 -7.55 -52.47
N ILE A 7 1.84 -6.48 -51.78
CA ILE A 7 2.59 -5.96 -50.63
C ILE A 7 2.07 -6.68 -49.38
N PHE A 8 2.87 -7.60 -48.85
CA PHE A 8 2.63 -8.20 -47.53
C PHE A 8 3.14 -7.22 -46.46
N ALA A 9 2.24 -6.45 -45.86
CA ALA A 9 2.57 -5.65 -44.68
C ALA A 9 2.65 -6.60 -43.47
N LEU A 10 3.88 -7.00 -43.09
CA LEU A 10 4.13 -7.62 -41.79
C LEU A 10 3.90 -6.56 -40.71
N PHE A 11 2.74 -6.61 -40.07
CA PHE A 11 2.56 -5.99 -38.76
C PHE A 11 3.36 -6.79 -37.75
N LEU A 12 4.59 -6.35 -37.45
CA LEU A 12 5.24 -6.74 -36.20
C LEU A 12 4.42 -6.13 -35.07
N SER A 13 3.52 -6.92 -34.47
CA SER A 13 3.00 -6.61 -33.16
C SER A 13 4.18 -6.60 -32.20
N GLN A 14 4.69 -5.41 -31.86
CA GLN A 14 5.47 -5.25 -30.65
C GLN A 14 4.51 -5.57 -29.51
N ALA A 15 4.46 -6.83 -29.08
CA ALA A 15 3.96 -7.14 -27.76
C ALA A 15 4.90 -6.40 -26.82
N CYS A 16 4.49 -5.23 -26.34
CA CYS A 16 5.04 -4.66 -25.13
C CYS A 16 4.97 -5.80 -24.10
N ASN A 17 6.13 -6.35 -23.73
CA ASN A 17 6.25 -7.15 -22.53
C ASN A 17 6.00 -6.20 -21.35
N LEU A 18 4.73 -5.88 -21.14
CA LEU A 18 4.26 -5.28 -19.92
C LEU A 18 4.44 -6.42 -18.91
N ASN A 19 5.47 -6.33 -18.07
CA ASN A 19 5.57 -7.15 -16.86
C ASN A 19 4.40 -6.73 -15.97
N ILE A 20 3.22 -7.27 -16.28
CA ILE A 20 2.01 -7.02 -15.52
C ILE A 20 2.24 -7.69 -14.18
N LEU A 21 2.25 -6.87 -13.14
CA LEU A 21 2.21 -7.39 -11.80
C LEU A 21 0.94 -8.22 -11.67
N HIS A 22 1.06 -9.45 -11.14
CA HIS A 22 -0.07 -10.33 -10.89
C HIS A 22 -0.26 -10.45 -9.37
N PRO A 23 -1.01 -9.53 -8.72
CA PRO A 23 -1.26 -9.60 -7.29
C PRO A 23 -2.08 -10.83 -6.94
N ILE A 24 -1.68 -11.50 -5.87
CA ILE A 24 -2.46 -12.51 -5.17
C ILE A 24 -3.46 -11.79 -4.26
N ASP A 25 -4.63 -12.39 -4.04
CA ASP A 25 -5.63 -11.84 -3.12
C ASP A 25 -5.14 -11.93 -1.67
N THR A 26 -4.94 -10.77 -1.03
CA THR A 26 -4.43 -10.61 0.33
C THR A 26 -5.48 -10.05 1.29
N ARG A 27 -6.77 -10.08 0.93
CA ARG A 27 -7.84 -9.54 1.80
C ARG A 27 -7.88 -10.19 3.17
N GLU A 28 -7.69 -11.50 3.24
CA GLU A 28 -7.69 -12.21 4.54
C GLU A 28 -6.45 -11.85 5.36
N ASP A 29 -5.28 -11.72 4.72
CA ASP A 29 -4.05 -11.26 5.37
C ASP A 29 -4.25 -9.89 6.03
N MET A 30 -4.91 -8.96 5.33
CA MET A 30 -5.18 -7.62 5.87
C MET A 30 -6.16 -7.65 7.04
N LYS A 31 -7.17 -8.53 7.05
CA LYS A 31 -8.04 -8.70 8.22
C LYS A 31 -7.28 -9.20 9.44
N ILE A 32 -6.39 -10.18 9.25
CA ILE A 32 -5.52 -10.69 10.31
C ILE A 32 -4.63 -9.56 10.84
N LEU A 33 -4.00 -8.81 9.94
CA LEU A 33 -3.13 -7.69 10.31
C LEU A 33 -3.88 -6.59 11.09
N TYR A 34 -5.07 -6.19 10.65
CA TYR A 34 -5.88 -5.22 11.38
C TYR A 34 -6.30 -5.74 12.76
N SER A 35 -6.66 -7.02 12.87
CA SER A 35 -7.00 -7.64 14.15
C SER A 35 -5.82 -7.62 15.12
N GLU A 36 -4.62 -7.96 14.65
CA GLU A 36 -3.40 -7.96 15.45
C GLU A 36 -3.03 -6.54 15.94
N ILE A 37 -3.11 -5.53 15.06
CA ILE A 37 -2.89 -4.13 15.42
C ILE A 37 -3.97 -3.65 16.42
N ALA A 38 -5.22 -4.03 16.23
CA ALA A 38 -6.31 -3.66 17.14
C ALA A 38 -6.11 -4.29 18.54
N GLU A 39 -5.67 -5.54 18.61
CA GLU A 39 -5.36 -6.23 19.87
C GLU A 39 -4.17 -5.58 20.60
N LEU A 40 -3.08 -5.29 19.88
CA LEU A 40 -1.94 -4.54 20.41
C LEU A 40 -2.39 -3.21 21.04
N ARG A 41 -3.18 -2.43 20.30
CA ARG A 41 -3.67 -1.12 20.77
C ARG A 41 -4.60 -1.24 21.96
N LYS A 42 -5.47 -2.25 21.97
CA LYS A 42 -6.36 -2.56 23.10
C LYS A 42 -5.56 -2.89 24.36
N ASN A 43 -4.54 -3.74 24.26
CA ASN A 43 -3.69 -4.13 25.39
C ASN A 43 -2.91 -2.94 25.99
N LEU A 44 -2.69 -1.89 25.20
CA LEU A 44 -2.06 -0.64 25.62
C LEU A 44 -3.06 0.46 26.02
N ASN A 45 -4.36 0.16 26.07
CA ASN A 45 -5.45 1.13 26.33
C ASN A 45 -5.40 2.36 25.41
N LEU A 46 -5.09 2.14 24.12
CA LEU A 46 -5.09 3.17 23.09
C LEU A 46 -6.46 3.24 22.40
N ASN A 47 -6.73 4.35 21.70
CA ASN A 47 -7.95 4.50 20.93
C ASN A 47 -8.06 3.45 19.82
N HIS A 48 -9.28 2.98 19.58
CA HIS A 48 -9.60 2.15 18.44
C HIS A 48 -9.37 2.94 17.13
N LEU A 49 -8.91 2.24 16.10
CA LEU A 49 -8.73 2.79 14.76
C LEU A 49 -9.78 2.15 13.85
N GLU A 50 -10.58 2.98 13.20
CA GLU A 50 -11.59 2.51 12.24
C GLU A 50 -10.94 2.32 10.87
N ILE A 51 -11.27 1.21 10.19
CA ILE A 51 -10.80 0.97 8.82
C ILE A 51 -11.42 2.03 7.89
N ASP A 52 -10.61 2.60 7.01
CA ASP A 52 -10.99 3.68 6.11
C ASP A 52 -10.69 3.34 4.64
N ASP A 53 -11.73 3.34 3.81
CA ASP A 53 -11.66 2.95 2.40
C ASP A 53 -10.72 3.84 1.57
N VAL A 54 -10.60 5.14 1.92
CA VAL A 54 -9.69 6.04 1.21
C VAL A 54 -8.25 5.66 1.53
N LEU A 55 -7.94 5.38 2.79
CA LEU A 55 -6.60 4.93 3.20
C LEU A 55 -6.25 3.57 2.58
N GLU A 56 -7.18 2.60 2.55
CA GLU A 56 -6.95 1.30 1.87
C GLU A 56 -6.66 1.48 0.38
N LYS A 57 -7.44 2.34 -0.31
CA LYS A 57 -7.23 2.64 -1.72
C LYS A 57 -5.85 3.25 -1.97
N VAL A 58 -5.45 4.23 -1.17
CA VAL A 58 -4.15 4.90 -1.29
C VAL A 58 -3.01 3.92 -1.02
N ALA A 59 -3.14 3.09 0.03
CA ALA A 59 -2.16 2.07 0.37
C ALA A 59 -1.98 1.07 -0.78
N LYS A 60 -3.08 0.59 -1.38
CA LYS A 60 -3.06 -0.31 -2.54
C LYS A 60 -2.34 0.30 -3.74
N GLU A 61 -2.73 1.51 -4.15
CA GLU A 61 -2.11 2.19 -5.28
C GLU A 61 -0.61 2.42 -5.06
N TYR A 62 -0.21 2.74 -3.84
CA TYR A 62 1.18 2.99 -3.52
C TYR A 62 1.99 1.70 -3.45
N ALA A 63 1.47 0.64 -2.84
CA ALA A 63 2.12 -0.67 -2.80
C ALA A 63 2.41 -1.21 -4.21
N ILE A 64 1.44 -1.09 -5.14
CA ILE A 64 1.61 -1.46 -6.55
C ILE A 64 2.77 -0.67 -7.17
N LYS A 65 2.80 0.66 -7.01
CA LYS A 65 3.89 1.49 -7.55
C LYS A 65 5.25 1.12 -6.95
N LEU A 66 5.32 0.84 -5.65
CA LEU A 66 6.54 0.38 -4.98
C LEU A 66 7.03 -0.95 -5.57
N GLY A 67 6.12 -1.90 -5.79
CA GLY A 67 6.41 -3.20 -6.42
C GLY A 67 6.89 -3.06 -7.86
N GLU A 68 6.17 -2.31 -8.69
CA GLU A 68 6.54 -2.05 -10.10
C GLU A 68 7.92 -1.39 -10.23
N ASN A 69 8.27 -0.52 -9.28
CA ASN A 69 9.54 0.21 -9.27
C ASN A 69 10.62 -0.46 -8.42
N LYS A 70 10.35 -1.64 -7.85
CA LYS A 70 11.29 -2.45 -7.05
C LYS A 70 11.99 -1.64 -5.96
N THR A 71 11.24 -0.83 -5.24
CA THR A 71 11.77 0.08 -4.23
C THR A 71 10.85 0.19 -3.02
N LEU A 72 11.42 0.48 -1.85
CA LEU A 72 10.67 0.74 -0.61
C LEU A 72 11.03 2.15 -0.13
N THR A 73 10.14 3.11 -0.35
CA THR A 73 10.35 4.51 0.01
C THR A 73 9.02 5.21 0.28
N HIS A 74 9.03 6.22 1.15
CA HIS A 74 7.85 7.04 1.44
C HIS A 74 7.58 8.12 0.36
N THR A 75 8.54 8.38 -0.54
CA THR A 75 8.55 9.57 -1.41
C THR A 75 8.74 9.28 -2.91
N LEU A 76 8.28 8.12 -3.39
CA LEU A 76 8.37 7.76 -4.80
C LEU A 76 7.73 8.84 -5.69
N PHE A 77 8.44 9.23 -6.75
CA PHE A 77 8.09 10.31 -7.68
C PHE A 77 7.84 11.68 -7.00
N GLY A 78 8.48 11.96 -5.87
CA GLY A 78 8.34 13.24 -5.15
C GLY A 78 7.00 13.43 -4.44
N THR A 79 6.18 12.37 -4.36
CA THR A 79 4.95 12.38 -3.57
C THR A 79 5.26 12.26 -2.08
N THR A 80 4.30 12.57 -1.21
CA THR A 80 4.34 12.27 0.23
C THR A 80 3.08 11.50 0.60
N PRO A 81 3.03 10.79 1.75
CA PRO A 81 1.81 10.10 2.19
C PRO A 81 0.60 11.02 2.19
N MET A 82 0.74 12.23 2.75
CA MET A 82 -0.33 13.23 2.78
C MET A 82 -0.77 13.63 1.37
N LYS A 83 0.16 13.94 0.45
CA LYS A 83 -0.18 14.29 -0.94
C LYS A 83 -0.91 13.14 -1.66
N ARG A 84 -0.57 11.88 -1.36
CA ARG A 84 -1.26 10.73 -1.95
C ARG A 84 -2.68 10.57 -1.41
N ILE A 85 -2.89 10.82 -0.12
CA ILE A 85 -4.22 10.81 0.51
C ILE A 85 -5.08 11.96 -0.01
N HIS A 86 -4.53 13.18 -0.07
CA HIS A 86 -5.23 14.39 -0.53
C HIS A 86 -5.70 14.33 -1.97
N LYS A 87 -5.12 13.46 -2.81
CA LYS A 87 -5.67 13.17 -4.14
C LYS A 87 -7.13 12.68 -4.09
N TYR A 88 -7.54 12.05 -2.99
CA TYR A 88 -8.87 11.47 -2.82
C TYR A 88 -9.68 12.17 -1.72
N ASP A 89 -9.05 12.64 -0.66
CA ASP A 89 -9.73 13.29 0.45
C ASP A 89 -8.81 14.32 1.15
N GLU A 90 -9.07 15.61 0.93
CA GLU A 90 -8.34 16.74 1.54
C GLU A 90 -8.79 17.06 2.99
N SER A 91 -9.73 16.29 3.55
CA SER A 91 -10.16 16.47 4.94
C SER A 91 -9.16 15.88 5.95
N PHE A 92 -8.31 14.93 5.52
CA PHE A 92 -7.21 14.43 6.34
C PHE A 92 -6.19 15.53 6.64
N ASN A 93 -5.89 15.80 7.90
CA ASN A 93 -4.90 16.80 8.32
C ASN A 93 -3.71 16.22 9.07
N LEU A 94 -3.79 14.95 9.49
CA LEU A 94 -2.68 14.23 10.10
C LEU A 94 -2.61 12.83 9.48
N THR A 95 -1.39 12.39 9.14
CA THR A 95 -1.17 11.04 8.64
C THR A 95 0.19 10.50 9.06
N ARG A 96 0.28 9.16 9.13
CA ARG A 96 1.53 8.41 9.31
C ARG A 96 1.52 7.25 8.32
N GLU A 97 2.69 6.84 7.87
CA GLU A 97 2.88 5.70 6.97
C GLU A 97 3.96 4.79 7.52
N ILE A 98 3.69 3.48 7.55
CA ILE A 98 4.70 2.45 7.79
C ILE A 98 4.72 1.49 6.62
N LEU A 99 5.94 1.06 6.27
CA LEU A 99 6.21 0.19 5.13
C LEU A 99 6.95 -1.06 5.65
N ALA A 100 6.73 -2.20 4.99
CA ALA A 100 7.58 -3.37 5.14
C ALA A 100 7.70 -4.09 3.80
N SER A 101 8.80 -4.83 3.60
CA SER A 101 9.00 -5.65 2.42
C SER A 101 9.71 -6.95 2.80
N GLY A 102 9.27 -8.08 2.23
CA GLY A 102 9.89 -9.39 2.44
C GLY A 102 9.77 -9.94 3.86
N ILE A 103 8.78 -9.48 4.63
CA ILE A 103 8.50 -9.94 5.99
C ILE A 103 7.17 -10.67 5.98
N GLU A 104 7.11 -11.85 6.60
CA GLU A 104 5.87 -12.61 6.69
C GLU A 104 4.82 -11.93 7.58
N LEU A 105 3.55 -12.18 7.29
CA LEU A 105 2.41 -11.59 8.00
C LEU A 105 2.52 -11.75 9.52
N ASN A 106 2.84 -12.95 10.00
CA ASN A 106 2.94 -13.25 11.43
C ASN A 106 4.20 -12.67 12.12
N ARG A 107 5.03 -11.91 11.40
CA ARG A 107 6.27 -11.29 11.93
C ARG A 107 6.30 -9.78 11.72
N VAL A 108 5.41 -9.23 10.90
CA VAL A 108 5.51 -7.84 10.44
C VAL A 108 5.23 -6.83 11.56
N VAL A 109 4.28 -7.13 12.45
CA VAL A 109 3.97 -6.27 13.61
C VAL A 109 5.16 -6.23 14.58
N ASP A 110 5.75 -7.38 14.92
CA ASP A 110 6.96 -7.44 15.76
C ASP A 110 8.15 -6.70 15.11
N ALA A 111 8.33 -6.86 13.79
CA ALA A 111 9.37 -6.14 13.06
C ALA A 111 9.18 -4.62 13.13
N TRP A 112 7.94 -4.14 13.01
CA TRP A 112 7.62 -2.72 13.19
C TRP A 112 7.80 -2.26 14.64
N LEU A 113 7.42 -3.06 15.64
CA LEU A 113 7.62 -2.74 17.05
C LEU A 113 9.11 -2.61 17.43
N ASN A 114 9.99 -3.33 16.75
CA ASN A 114 11.44 -3.23 16.93
C ASN A 114 12.09 -2.02 16.24
N SER A 115 11.33 -1.28 15.42
CA SER A 115 11.77 0.00 14.82
C SER A 115 11.14 1.17 15.58
N PRO A 116 11.92 2.07 16.21
CA PRO A 116 11.36 3.16 17.01
C PRO A 116 10.34 4.03 16.27
N SER A 117 10.58 4.38 15.00
CA SER A 117 9.65 5.20 14.21
C SER A 117 8.38 4.44 13.81
N HIS A 118 8.48 3.16 13.45
CA HIS A 118 7.31 2.35 13.10
C HIS A 118 6.47 2.04 14.35
N LYS A 119 7.13 1.76 15.49
CA LYS A 119 6.47 1.61 16.79
C LYS A 119 5.67 2.86 17.14
N GLU A 120 6.26 4.05 17.00
CA GLU A 120 5.58 5.33 17.26
C GLU A 120 4.32 5.50 16.40
N ALA A 121 4.35 5.07 15.14
CA ALA A 121 3.16 5.04 14.30
C ALA A 121 2.11 4.00 14.77
N LEU A 122 2.49 2.78 15.14
CA LEU A 122 1.56 1.75 15.61
C LEU A 122 0.83 2.16 16.90
N ILE A 123 1.54 2.81 17.83
CA ILE A 123 1.00 3.18 19.16
C ILE A 123 0.56 4.64 19.26
N ASN A 124 0.44 5.34 18.13
CA ASN A 124 0.07 6.75 18.10
C ASN A 124 -1.33 6.99 18.69
N LYS A 125 -1.57 8.19 19.23
CA LYS A 125 -2.87 8.62 19.78
C LYS A 125 -3.56 9.69 18.95
N ASP A 126 -2.90 10.14 17.88
CA ASP A 126 -3.30 11.35 17.14
C ASP A 126 -4.15 11.01 15.90
N THR A 127 -4.26 9.72 15.57
CA THR A 127 -5.08 9.20 14.46
C THR A 127 -6.21 8.32 14.96
N THR A 128 -7.27 8.27 14.17
CA THR A 128 -8.55 7.60 14.41
C THR A 128 -8.88 6.60 13.31
N LYS A 129 -8.19 6.69 12.16
CA LYS A 129 -8.39 5.87 10.98
C LYS A 129 -7.15 5.06 10.65
N ILE A 130 -7.36 3.88 10.09
CA ILE A 130 -6.32 3.01 9.53
C ILE A 130 -6.75 2.52 8.16
N GLY A 131 -5.81 2.33 7.24
CA GLY A 131 -6.04 1.59 6.01
C GLY A 131 -4.72 1.11 5.45
N GLY A 132 -4.72 -0.06 4.84
CA GLY A 132 -3.51 -0.72 4.41
C GLY A 132 -3.74 -1.67 3.26
N TYR A 133 -2.63 -2.15 2.71
CA TYR A 133 -2.64 -3.14 1.65
C TYR A 133 -1.34 -3.95 1.70
N ARG A 134 -1.48 -5.27 1.52
CA ARG A 134 -0.37 -6.18 1.26
C ARG A 134 -0.34 -6.48 -0.23
N LEU A 135 0.66 -5.98 -0.93
CA LEU A 135 0.96 -6.45 -2.28
C LEU A 135 1.76 -7.74 -2.16
N LYS A 136 1.19 -8.85 -2.62
CA LYS A 136 1.90 -10.13 -2.75
C LYS A 136 1.78 -10.65 -4.17
N THR A 137 2.85 -11.19 -4.74
CA THR A 137 2.88 -11.66 -6.13
C THR A 137 3.56 -13.02 -6.26
N ALA A 138 3.36 -13.68 -7.40
CA ALA A 138 4.00 -14.98 -7.68
C ALA A 138 5.53 -14.86 -7.88
N ASP A 139 6.04 -13.69 -8.24
CA ASP A 139 7.46 -13.38 -8.40
C ASP A 139 8.13 -12.88 -7.10
N ASN A 140 7.59 -13.28 -5.95
CA ASN A 140 8.12 -13.01 -4.61
C ASN A 140 8.17 -11.53 -4.20
N ILE A 141 7.33 -10.66 -4.79
CA ILE A 141 7.08 -9.35 -4.18
C ILE A 141 6.14 -9.56 -3.00
N ASP A 142 6.51 -8.99 -1.85
CA ASP A 142 5.69 -8.98 -0.64
C ASP A 142 5.93 -7.65 0.08
N ILE A 143 5.00 -6.71 -0.08
CA ILE A 143 5.10 -5.33 0.42
C ILE A 143 3.85 -5.00 1.23
N PHE A 144 4.04 -4.52 2.45
CA PHE A 144 2.97 -3.93 3.25
C PHE A 144 3.08 -2.40 3.20
N VAL A 145 1.95 -1.76 2.95
CA VAL A 145 1.74 -0.32 3.15
C VAL A 145 0.60 -0.17 4.14
N VAL A 146 0.86 0.50 5.27
CA VAL A 146 -0.18 0.81 6.26
C VAL A 146 -0.15 2.31 6.56
N LEU A 147 -1.32 2.93 6.41
CA LEU A 147 -1.56 4.35 6.64
C LEU A 147 -2.43 4.53 7.87
N PHE A 148 -2.12 5.58 8.62
CA PHE A 148 -2.91 6.07 9.74
C PHE A 148 -3.36 7.50 9.40
N GLY A 149 -4.57 7.89 9.81
CA GLY A 149 -5.10 9.21 9.48
C GLY A 149 -6.06 9.78 10.52
N LYS A 150 -6.18 11.11 10.53
CA LYS A 150 -7.25 11.86 11.21
C LYS A 150 -7.82 12.90 10.25
N ARG A 151 -9.15 13.04 10.19
CA ARG A 151 -9.81 14.16 9.48
C ARG A 151 -9.99 15.37 10.40
N ARG A 152 -10.01 16.57 9.83
CA ARG A 152 -10.15 17.85 10.56
C ARG A 152 -11.35 17.93 11.50
N ASN A 153 -12.45 17.26 11.16
CA ASN A 153 -13.72 17.35 11.89
C ASN A 153 -13.99 16.15 12.81
N GLU A 154 -13.00 15.27 12.99
CA GLU A 154 -13.07 14.18 13.96
C GLU A 154 -12.57 14.72 15.30
N ASN A 155 -13.48 14.87 16.27
CA ASN A 155 -13.14 15.27 17.64
C ASN A 155 -12.31 14.16 18.29
#